data_AF-A0A4Y2UXN3-F1
#
_entry.id   AF-A0A4Y2UXN3-F1
#
_cell.length_a   1.000
_cell.length_b   1.000
_cell.length_c   1.000
_cell.angle_alpha   90.00
_cell.angle_beta   90.00
_cell.angle_gamma   90.00
#
_symmetry.space_group_name_H-M   'P 1'
#
loop_
_entity.id
_entity.type
_entity.pdbx_description
1 polymer ?
#
loop_
_entity_poly.entity_id
_entity_poly.type
_entity_poly.pdbx_seq_one_letter_code
_entity_poly.pdbx_strand_id
1 'polypeptide(L)'
;MFGEDHVQNIKSIPLFNSTVSRRIKDMSIDIEATINERIKKGPFFSMQVDESTDVSDLSILLVIARYLNVNELEENLLLCYSLTKRFTVEDLFNAIQGYFCENEMD
;
A
#
# COMPACT_ATOMS: atom_id res chain seq x y z
N MET A 1 17.59 33.45 12.19
CA MET A 1 17.70 32.40 11.15
C MET A 1 19.05 31.74 11.36
N PHE A 2 19.11 30.43 11.59
CA PHE A 2 20.37 29.75 11.92
C PHE A 2 21.35 29.81 10.74
N GLY A 3 22.64 30.09 11.01
CA GLY A 3 23.69 30.17 9.97
C GLY A 3 23.96 28.81 9.31
N GLU A 4 24.58 28.82 8.12
CA GLU A 4 24.84 27.63 7.30
C GLU A 4 25.56 26.50 8.07
N ASP A 5 26.46 26.86 8.99
CA ASP A 5 27.18 25.92 9.86
C ASP A 5 26.27 25.11 10.79
N HIS A 6 25.11 25.66 11.17
CA HIS A 6 24.15 24.99 12.05
C HIS A 6 23.16 24.10 11.29
N VAL A 7 23.02 24.27 9.97
CA VAL A 7 22.11 23.45 9.14
C VAL A 7 22.57 21.99 9.10
N GLN A 8 23.89 21.76 9.02
CA GLN A 8 24.44 20.40 9.00
C GLN A 8 24.21 19.68 10.33
N ASN A 9 24.36 20.39 11.45
CA ASN A 9 24.10 19.84 12.79
C ASN A 9 22.61 19.49 13.00
N ILE A 10 21.69 20.25 12.39
CA ILE A 10 20.26 19.94 12.44
C ILE A 10 19.93 18.71 11.57
N LYS A 11 20.54 18.58 10.39
CA LYS A 11 20.36 17.41 9.50
C LYS A 11 20.85 16.10 10.11
N SER A 12 21.82 16.15 11.02
CA SER A 12 22.30 14.96 11.74
C SER A 12 21.38 14.50 12.88
N ILE A 13 20.36 15.28 13.25
CA ILE A 13 19.42 14.89 14.30
C ILE A 13 18.50 13.79 13.73
N PRO A 14 18.51 12.57 14.29
CA PRO A 14 17.63 11.51 13.83
C PRO A 14 16.16 11.89 14.06
N LEU A 15 15.32 11.54 13.09
CA LEU A 15 13.89 11.68 13.27
C LEU A 15 13.39 10.69 14.32
N PHE A 16 12.45 11.13 15.15
CA PHE A 16 11.77 10.22 16.06
C PHE A 16 11.00 9.15 15.27
N ASN A 17 10.93 7.94 15.84
CA ASN A 17 10.22 6.82 15.24
C ASN A 17 8.76 7.17 14.89
N SER A 18 8.08 7.94 15.74
CA SER A 18 6.71 8.40 15.50
C SER A 18 6.59 9.30 14.27
N THR A 19 7.56 10.18 14.04
CA THR A 19 7.60 11.05 12.85
C THR A 19 7.81 10.23 11.58
N VAL A 20 8.71 9.24 11.62
CA VAL A 20 8.96 8.36 10.48
C VAL A 20 7.73 7.50 10.17
N SER A 21 7.12 6.90 11.19
CA SER A 21 5.90 6.09 11.06
C SER A 21 4.72 6.89 10.50
N ARG A 22 4.49 8.11 11.01
CA ARG A 22 3.48 9.04 10.49
C ARG A 22 3.72 9.33 9.01
N ARG A 23 4.95 9.68 8.63
CA ARG A 23 5.29 9.97 7.24
C ARG A 23 5.08 8.77 6.31
N ILE A 24 5.44 7.56 6.75
CA ILE A 24 5.19 6.33 5.99
C ILE A 24 3.68 6.14 5.79
N LYS A 25 2.88 6.31 6.84
CA LYS A 25 1.42 6.19 6.75
C LYS A 25 0.83 7.22 5.79
N ASP A 26 1.22 8.48 5.92
CA ASP A 26 0.71 9.56 5.07
C ASP A 26 1.04 9.33 3.59
N MET A 27 2.28 8.90 3.29
CA MET A 27 2.68 8.52 1.92
C MET A 27 1.93 7.29 1.41
N SER A 28 1.69 6.30 2.27
CA SER A 28 0.93 5.09 1.89
C SER A 28 -0.50 5.45 1.47
N ILE A 29 -1.17 6.33 2.21
CA ILE A 29 -2.53 6.79 1.91
C ILE A 29 -2.56 7.54 0.57
N ASP A 30 -1.57 8.41 0.33
CA ASP A 30 -1.47 9.19 -0.92
C ASP A 30 -1.24 8.28 -2.16
N ILE A 31 -0.34 7.30 -2.02
CA ILE A 31 -0.05 6.31 -3.06
C ILE A 31 -1.30 5.46 -3.35
N GLU A 32 -1.96 4.97 -2.30
CA GLU A 32 -3.18 4.18 -2.39
C GLU A 32 -4.30 4.95 -3.12
N ALA A 33 -4.57 6.18 -2.71
CA ALA A 33 -5.55 7.04 -3.37
C ALA A 33 -5.23 7.25 -4.85
N THR A 34 -3.96 7.49 -5.17
CA THR A 34 -3.49 7.66 -6.55
C THR A 34 -3.72 6.42 -7.40
N ILE A 35 -3.40 5.23 -6.87
CA ILE A 35 -3.61 3.96 -7.57
C ILE A 35 -5.10 3.72 -7.80
N ASN A 36 -5.92 3.90 -6.77
CA ASN A 36 -7.37 3.67 -6.85
C ASN A 36 -8.03 4.62 -7.85
N GLU A 37 -7.63 5.89 -7.89
CA GLU A 37 -8.09 6.82 -8.93
C GLU A 37 -7.71 6.38 -10.35
N ARG A 38 -6.50 5.87 -10.56
CA ARG A 38 -6.06 5.40 -11.87
C ARG A 38 -6.85 4.17 -12.32
N ILE A 39 -7.04 3.21 -11.40
CA ILE A 39 -7.85 2.02 -11.66
C ILE A 39 -9.27 2.41 -12.05
N LYS A 40 -9.91 3.32 -11.30
CA LYS A 40 -11.28 3.80 -11.58
C LYS A 40 -11.42 4.54 -12.91
N LYS A 41 -10.38 5.28 -13.34
CA LYS A 41 -10.38 5.97 -14.64
C LYS A 41 -10.17 5.00 -15.81
N GLY A 42 -9.52 3.87 -15.56
CA GLY A 42 -9.24 2.85 -16.56
C GLY A 42 -10.50 2.10 -16.99
N PRO A 43 -10.55 1.62 -18.25
CA PRO A 43 -11.69 0.84 -18.74
C PRO A 43 -11.77 -0.57 -18.12
N PHE A 44 -10.64 -1.08 -17.64
CA PHE A 44 -10.50 -2.40 -17.03
C PHE A 44 -9.22 -2.47 -16.20
N PHE A 45 -9.23 -3.38 -15.24
CA PHE A 45 -8.05 -3.82 -14.52
C PHE A 45 -8.14 -5.34 -14.29
N SER A 46 -7.02 -5.96 -14.00
CA SER A 46 -6.95 -7.35 -13.54
C SER A 46 -6.29 -7.38 -12.17
N MET A 47 -6.63 -8.39 -11.39
CA MET A 47 -6.05 -8.60 -10.07
C MET A 47 -5.42 -9.98 -10.00
N GLN A 48 -4.23 -10.05 -9.39
CA GLN A 48 -3.61 -11.28 -8.94
C GLN A 48 -3.69 -11.33 -7.42
N VAL A 49 -4.12 -12.48 -6.92
CA VAL A 49 -4.17 -12.78 -5.49
C VAL A 49 -3.16 -13.88 -5.23
N ASP A 50 -2.21 -13.63 -4.35
CA ASP A 50 -1.10 -14.53 -4.06
C ASP A 50 -0.94 -14.75 -2.55
N GLU A 51 -0.63 -15.98 -2.16
CA GLU A 51 -0.24 -16.31 -0.79
C GLU A 51 1.29 -16.46 -0.75
N SER A 52 1.96 -15.54 -0.07
CA SER A 52 3.41 -15.56 0.13
C SER A 52 3.73 -15.77 1.62
N THR A 53 5.00 -15.92 1.96
CA THR A 53 5.49 -15.85 3.35
C THR A 53 6.25 -14.55 3.57
N ASP A 54 6.12 -13.95 4.75
CA ASP A 54 6.94 -12.82 5.16
C ASP A 54 8.33 -13.27 5.64
N VAL A 55 9.18 -12.31 6.03
CA VAL A 55 10.55 -12.59 6.53
C VAL A 55 10.58 -13.36 7.86
N SER A 56 9.43 -13.54 8.50
CA SER A 56 9.24 -14.29 9.75
C SER A 56 8.52 -15.63 9.52
N ASP A 57 8.42 -16.09 8.26
CA ASP A 57 7.70 -17.29 7.82
C ASP A 57 6.20 -17.28 8.15
N LEU A 58 5.60 -16.09 8.34
CA LEU A 58 4.16 -15.94 8.47
C LEU A 58 3.53 -15.82 7.09
N SER A 59 2.46 -16.57 6.84
CA SER A 59 1.70 -16.43 5.61
C SER A 59 1.13 -15.01 5.49
N ILE A 60 1.29 -14.41 4.32
CA ILE A 60 0.76 -13.11 3.94
C ILE A 60 -0.04 -13.27 2.65
N LEU A 61 -1.16 -12.57 2.60
CA LEU A 61 -1.93 -12.39 1.38
C LEU A 61 -1.49 -11.12 0.68
N LEU A 62 -1.16 -11.24 -0.60
CA LEU A 62 -0.85 -10.14 -1.49
C LEU A 62 -1.92 -10.01 -2.56
N VAL A 63 -2.39 -8.79 -2.78
CA VAL A 63 -3.30 -8.46 -3.86
C VAL A 63 -2.64 -7.41 -4.74
N ILE A 64 -2.34 -7.80 -5.97
CA ILE A 64 -1.66 -6.95 -6.95
C ILE A 64 -2.65 -6.62 -8.05
N ALA A 65 -2.83 -5.34 -8.35
CA ALA A 65 -3.65 -4.89 -9.46
C ALA A 65 -2.80 -4.43 -10.63
N ARG A 66 -3.23 -4.83 -11.81
CA ARG A 66 -2.65 -4.44 -13.09
C ARG A 66 -3.69 -3.68 -13.90
N TYR A 67 -3.38 -2.46 -14.28
CA TYR A 67 -4.33 -1.52 -14.86
C TYR A 67 -3.66 -0.63 -15.91
N LEU A 68 -4.47 -0.07 -16.80
CA LEU A 68 -3.99 0.86 -17.82
C LEU A 68 -3.99 2.29 -17.28
N ASN A 69 -2.80 2.87 -17.10
CA ASN A 69 -2.64 4.28 -16.81
C ASN A 69 -2.29 5.02 -18.11
N VAL A 70 -3.25 5.78 -18.65
CA VAL A 70 -3.13 6.44 -19.96
C VAL A 70 -2.90 5.41 -21.07
N ASN A 71 -1.65 5.08 -21.38
CA ASN A 71 -1.26 4.07 -22.38
C ASN A 71 -0.18 3.11 -21.87
N GLU A 72 0.13 3.16 -20.57
CA GLU A 72 1.11 2.31 -19.93
C GLU A 72 0.41 1.33 -18.98
N LEU A 73 0.87 0.09 -19.03
CA LEU A 73 0.35 -0.96 -18.18
C LEU A 73 1.14 -0.96 -16.88
N GLU A 74 0.49 -0.54 -15.80
CA GLU A 74 1.08 -0.45 -14.48
C GLU A 74 0.62 -1.63 -13.62
N GLU A 75 1.48 -2.04 -12.69
CA GLU A 75 1.22 -3.09 -11.72
C GLU A 75 1.60 -2.58 -10.33
N ASN A 76 0.67 -2.63 -9.38
CA ASN A 76 0.89 -2.14 -8.03
C ASN A 76 0.20 -3.02 -6.98
N LEU A 77 0.79 -3.04 -5.78
CA LEU A 77 0.24 -3.70 -4.61
C LEU A 77 -0.95 -2.89 -4.06
N LEU A 78 -2.13 -3.52 -3.95
CA LEU A 78 -3.32 -2.94 -3.34
C LEU A 78 -3.48 -3.33 -1.88
N LEU A 79 -3.25 -4.59 -1.55
CA LEU A 79 -3.51 -5.13 -0.21
C LEU A 79 -2.40 -6.10 0.18
N CYS A 80 -1.92 -5.95 1.41
CA CYS A 80 -0.97 -6.85 2.07
C CYS A 80 -1.49 -7.17 3.46
N TYR A 81 -1.93 -8.41 3.68
CA TYR A 81 -2.59 -8.82 4.91
C TYR A 81 -1.93 -10.04 5.54
N SER A 82 -1.61 -9.96 6.83
CA SER A 82 -0.98 -11.08 7.55
C SER A 82 -2.02 -12.12 7.97
N LEU A 83 -1.76 -13.38 7.62
CA LEU A 83 -2.62 -14.53 7.89
C LEU A 83 -2.19 -15.16 9.23
N THR A 84 -2.58 -14.52 10.33
CA THR A 84 -2.13 -14.90 11.68
C THR A 84 -2.80 -16.16 12.25
N LYS A 85 -3.85 -16.71 11.62
CA LYS A 85 -4.60 -17.92 12.02
C LYS A 85 -5.19 -18.62 10.79
N ARG A 86 -6.01 -19.68 10.99
CA ARG A 86 -6.86 -20.30 9.95
C ARG A 86 -7.52 -19.19 9.12
N PHE A 87 -7.01 -19.00 7.92
CA PHE A 87 -7.54 -18.06 6.96
C PHE A 87 -8.37 -18.87 5.97
N THR A 88 -9.66 -18.60 5.93
CA THR A 88 -10.56 -19.27 5.00
C THR A 88 -10.64 -18.48 3.70
N VAL A 89 -11.07 -19.14 2.62
CA VAL A 89 -11.36 -18.46 1.34
C VAL A 89 -12.47 -17.41 1.50
N GLU A 90 -13.36 -17.57 2.49
CA GLU A 90 -14.37 -16.57 2.83
C GLU A 90 -13.73 -15.32 3.44
N ASP A 91 -12.79 -15.48 4.38
CA ASP A 91 -12.04 -14.35 4.95
C ASP A 91 -11.27 -13.58 3.86
N LEU A 92 -10.70 -14.31 2.90
CA LEU A 92 -10.05 -13.74 1.72
C LEU A 92 -11.00 -12.86 0.91
N PHE A 93 -12.14 -13.44 0.52
CA PHE A 93 -13.13 -12.74 -0.28
C PHE A 93 -13.64 -11.50 0.46
N ASN A 94 -13.94 -11.61 1.75
CA ASN A 94 -14.41 -10.50 2.57
C ASN A 94 -13.36 -9.40 2.72
N ALA A 95 -12.06 -9.74 2.84
CA ALA A 95 -10.99 -8.75 2.91
C ALA A 95 -10.86 -7.97 1.60
N ILE A 96 -10.89 -8.66 0.46
CA ILE A 96 -10.87 -8.01 -0.86
C ILE A 96 -12.14 -7.20 -1.06
N GLN A 97 -13.32 -7.75 -0.80
CA GLN A 97 -14.58 -7.03 -0.96
C GLN A 97 -14.63 -5.78 -0.07
N GLY A 98 -14.24 -5.89 1.20
CA GLY A 98 -14.17 -4.78 2.14
C GLY A 98 -13.28 -3.66 1.61
N TYR A 99 -12.10 -4.00 1.07
CA TYR A 99 -11.20 -3.04 0.45
C TYR A 99 -11.86 -2.28 -0.72
N PHE A 100 -12.55 -3.00 -1.60
CA PHE A 100 -13.21 -2.40 -2.77
C PHE A 100 -14.37 -1.49 -2.36
N CYS A 101 -15.17 -1.90 -1.39
CA CYS A 101 -16.25 -1.07 -0.86
C CYS A 101 -15.74 0.18 -0.14
N GLU A 102 -14.71 0.07 0.71
CA GLU A 102 -14.11 1.21 1.43
C GLU A 102 -13.51 2.24 0.46
N ASN A 103 -12.97 1.77 -0.66
CA ASN A 103 -12.36 2.61 -1.69
C ASN A 103 -13.32 2.98 -2.81
N GLU A 104 -14.62 2.65 -2.72
CA GLU A 104 -15.64 2.94 -3.75
C GLU A 104 -15.22 2.46 -5.16
N MET A 105 -14.70 1.22 -5.25
CA MET A 105 -14.19 0.60 -6.47
C MET A 105 -15.19 -0.40 -7.11
N ASP A 106 -16.48 -0.26 -6.77
CA ASP A 106 -17.58 -1.10 -7.27
C ASP A 106 -17.99 -0.78 -8.73
#